data_AF-W9T6B7-F1
#
_entry.id   AF-W9T6B7-F1
#
_cell.length_a   1.000
_cell.length_b   1.000
_cell.length_c   1.000
_cell.angle_alpha   90.00
_cell.angle_beta   90.00
_cell.angle_gamma   90.00
#
_symmetry.space_group_name_H-M   'P 1'
#
loop_
_entity.id
_entity.type
_entity.pdbx_description
1 polymer ?
#
loop_
_entity_poly.entity_id
_entity_poly.type
_entity_poly.pdbx_seq_one_letter_code
_entity_poly.pdbx_strand_id
1 'polypeptide(L)'
;MKKIQLSKITGMHSEIIRLEQELDLAPTKVPDRELIPIALAEKINMAHPLIVVGEDEYCCIGRAVLYRWMAAHMPASTQAFCIEFNKSYSREDIRKQFLIERLVGPALFQTRPQQVKVLYELVSNNKSLWPNQYRSYAHLSKMTGVKPIKGIKPNGEYR
;
A
#
# COMPACT_ATOMS: atom_id res chain seq x y z
N MET A 1 -5.54 14.71 -11.70
CA MET A 1 -5.76 14.15 -10.34
C MET A 1 -7.04 14.78 -9.79
N LYS A 2 -7.92 14.00 -9.18
CA LYS A 2 -9.20 14.45 -8.62
C LYS A 2 -9.43 13.85 -7.23
N LYS A 3 -10.24 14.51 -6.40
CA LYS A 3 -10.74 13.95 -5.14
C LYS A 3 -12.05 13.21 -5.41
N ILE A 4 -12.11 11.94 -5.03
CA ILE A 4 -13.29 11.08 -5.15
C ILE A 4 -13.64 10.58 -3.76
N GLN A 5 -14.93 10.67 -3.41
CA GLN A 5 -15.41 10.08 -2.17
C GLN A 5 -15.23 8.55 -2.20
N LEU A 6 -14.67 7.96 -1.14
CA LEU A 6 -14.41 6.51 -1.08
C LEU A 6 -15.64 5.67 -1.38
N SER A 7 -16.84 6.10 -0.96
CA SER A 7 -18.10 5.42 -1.24
C SER A 7 -18.45 5.31 -2.73
N LYS A 8 -17.85 6.15 -3.60
CA LYS A 8 -18.03 6.06 -5.06
C LYS A 8 -17.07 5.05 -5.71
N ILE A 9 -16.10 4.52 -4.97
CA ILE A 9 -15.19 3.48 -5.44
C ILE A 9 -15.75 2.13 -4.98
N THR A 10 -16.44 1.43 -5.87
CA THR A 10 -17.29 0.27 -5.55
C THR A 10 -16.50 -1.03 -5.32
N GLY A 11 -15.22 -1.03 -5.67
CA GLY A 11 -14.35 -2.18 -5.45
C GLY A 11 -13.09 -2.15 -6.29
N MET A 12 -12.40 -3.29 -6.31
CA MET A 12 -11.35 -3.55 -7.29
C MET A 12 -11.99 -3.92 -8.63
N HIS A 13 -11.40 -3.46 -9.73
CA HIS A 13 -11.82 -3.85 -11.07
C HIS A 13 -11.68 -5.37 -11.28
N SER A 14 -12.63 -5.98 -11.99
CA SER A 14 -12.72 -7.45 -12.18
C SER A 14 -11.46 -8.07 -12.79
N GLU A 15 -10.84 -7.43 -13.77
CA GLU A 15 -9.57 -7.90 -14.35
C GLU A 15 -8.41 -7.94 -13.33
N ILE A 16 -8.39 -7.05 -12.34
CA ILE A 16 -7.38 -7.11 -11.26
C ILE A 16 -7.64 -8.30 -10.35
N ILE A 17 -8.91 -8.51 -9.96
CA ILE A 17 -9.32 -9.66 -9.13
C ILE A 17 -8.95 -10.96 -9.84
N ARG A 18 -9.24 -11.04 -11.14
CA ARG A 18 -8.90 -12.19 -11.99
C ARG A 18 -7.38 -12.44 -12.03
N LEU A 19 -6.57 -11.41 -12.26
CA LEU A 19 -5.11 -11.54 -12.25
C LEU A 19 -4.57 -11.99 -10.89
N GLU A 20 -5.09 -11.44 -9.79
CA GLU A 20 -4.68 -11.85 -8.45
C GLU A 20 -5.02 -13.33 -8.18
N GLN A 21 -6.14 -13.82 -8.69
CA GLN A 21 -6.52 -15.23 -8.60
C GLN A 21 -5.66 -16.12 -9.51
N GLU A 22 -5.44 -15.72 -10.77
CA GLU A 22 -4.63 -16.47 -11.75
C GLU A 22 -3.18 -16.65 -11.28
N LEU A 23 -2.64 -15.66 -10.57
CA LEU A 23 -1.24 -15.64 -10.11
C LEU A 23 -1.08 -16.04 -8.64
N ASP A 24 -2.16 -16.41 -7.94
CA ASP A 24 -2.17 -16.67 -6.50
C ASP A 24 -1.53 -15.51 -5.68
N LEU A 25 -1.78 -14.27 -6.11
CA LEU A 25 -1.23 -13.03 -5.54
C LEU A 25 -2.18 -12.35 -4.56
N ALA A 26 -3.29 -12.98 -4.22
CA ALA A 26 -4.34 -12.40 -3.40
C ALA A 26 -3.75 -11.72 -2.15
N PRO A 27 -4.00 -10.43 -1.92
CA PRO A 27 -3.84 -9.87 -0.59
C PRO A 27 -4.97 -10.45 0.24
N THR A 28 -4.73 -11.61 0.84
CA THR A 28 -5.68 -12.27 1.74
C THR A 28 -5.99 -11.42 2.96
N LYS A 29 -5.19 -10.37 3.23
CA LYS A 29 -5.35 -9.50 4.39
C LYS A 29 -5.12 -8.04 4.01
N VAL A 30 -6.05 -7.19 4.46
CA VAL A 30 -5.84 -5.75 4.56
C VAL A 30 -4.60 -5.53 5.45
N PRO A 31 -3.64 -4.67 5.06
CA PRO A 31 -2.49 -4.40 5.92
C PRO A 31 -2.95 -3.96 7.30
N ASP A 32 -2.24 -4.41 8.34
CA ASP A 32 -2.55 -3.98 9.69
C ASP A 32 -2.49 -2.45 9.81
N ARG A 33 -3.30 -1.88 10.72
CA ARG A 33 -3.22 -0.44 11.06
C ARG A 33 -1.82 -0.01 11.49
N GLU A 34 -1.02 -0.97 11.98
CA GLU A 34 0.39 -0.76 12.33
C GLU A 34 1.28 -0.41 11.11
N LEU A 35 0.85 -0.67 9.87
CA LEU A 35 1.59 -0.27 8.67
C LEU A 35 1.29 1.17 8.22
N ILE A 36 0.03 1.58 8.25
CA ILE A 36 -0.44 2.87 7.73
C ILE A 36 -1.11 3.62 8.88
N PRO A 37 -0.50 4.69 9.41
CA PRO A 37 -1.13 5.49 10.44
C PRO A 37 -2.37 6.22 9.89
N ILE A 38 -3.51 6.10 10.57
CA ILE A 38 -4.75 6.79 10.18
C ILE A 38 -4.53 8.30 10.07
N ALA A 39 -3.78 8.90 11.00
CA ALA A 39 -3.46 10.32 10.99
C ALA A 39 -2.64 10.78 9.75
N LEU A 40 -1.98 9.86 9.05
CA LEU A 40 -1.21 10.13 7.85
C LEU A 40 -1.89 9.62 6.57
N ALA A 41 -3.07 9.00 6.67
CA ALA A 41 -3.75 8.35 5.54
C ALA A 41 -3.95 9.30 4.34
N GLU A 42 -4.41 10.54 4.59
CA GLU A 42 -4.60 11.53 3.53
C GLU A 42 -3.26 11.90 2.86
N LYS A 43 -2.19 12.12 3.64
CA LYS A 43 -0.85 12.43 3.10
C LYS A 43 -0.29 11.28 2.27
N ILE A 44 -0.45 10.05 2.75
CA ILE A 44 -0.01 8.83 2.06
C ILE A 44 -0.78 8.69 0.74
N ASN A 45 -2.10 8.89 0.75
CA ASN A 45 -2.91 8.83 -0.46
C ASN A 45 -2.64 9.99 -1.43
N MET A 46 -2.30 11.18 -0.95
CA MET A 46 -1.85 12.27 -1.81
C MET A 46 -0.53 11.93 -2.53
N ALA A 47 0.43 11.32 -1.82
CA ALA A 47 1.71 10.88 -2.39
C ALA A 47 1.57 9.64 -3.29
N HIS A 48 0.58 8.79 -3.02
CA HIS A 48 0.24 7.61 -3.80
C HIS A 48 -1.25 7.62 -4.16
N PRO A 49 -1.66 8.46 -5.14
CA PRO A 49 -3.06 8.54 -5.55
C PRO A 49 -3.56 7.17 -6.02
N LEU A 50 -4.81 6.84 -5.65
CA LEU A 50 -5.47 5.65 -6.18
C LEU A 50 -5.64 5.79 -7.69
N ILE A 51 -5.62 4.69 -8.42
CA ILE A 51 -5.84 4.70 -9.86
C ILE A 51 -7.20 4.04 -10.10
N VAL A 52 -8.09 4.75 -10.77
CA VAL A 52 -9.49 4.34 -10.93
C VAL A 52 -9.98 4.47 -12.36
N VAL A 53 -11.00 3.70 -12.73
CA VAL A 53 -11.74 3.78 -14.00
C VAL A 53 -13.24 3.87 -13.71
N GLY A 54 -13.99 4.57 -14.56
CA GLY A 54 -15.43 4.78 -14.40
C GLY A 54 -15.82 6.26 -14.49
N GLU A 55 -17.12 6.56 -14.41
CA GLU A 55 -17.65 7.94 -14.53
C GLU A 55 -18.47 8.35 -13.31
N ASP A 56 -19.54 7.62 -13.00
CA ASP A 56 -20.37 7.85 -11.80
C ASP A 56 -19.96 6.97 -10.62
N GLU A 57 -19.75 5.69 -10.92
CA GLU A 57 -19.15 4.69 -10.04
C GLU A 57 -17.78 4.31 -10.58
N TYR A 58 -16.84 4.12 -9.66
CA TYR A 58 -15.45 3.87 -9.98
C TYR A 58 -15.00 2.49 -9.52
N CYS A 59 -14.23 1.81 -10.35
CA CYS A 59 -13.44 0.65 -9.95
C CYS A 59 -11.98 1.05 -9.74
N CYS A 60 -11.35 0.57 -8.68
CA CYS A 60 -9.93 0.72 -8.44
C CYS A 60 -9.13 -0.27 -9.30
N ILE A 61 -8.14 0.23 -10.04
CA ILE A 61 -7.23 -0.58 -10.88
C ILE A 61 -5.76 -0.51 -10.42
N GLY A 62 -5.44 0.37 -9.47
CA GLY A 62 -4.07 0.55 -8.99
C GLY A 62 -4.04 1.11 -7.57
N ARG A 63 -2.92 0.86 -6.88
CA ARG A 63 -2.74 1.02 -5.43
C ARG A 63 -3.72 0.15 -4.65
N ALA A 64 -3.96 -1.08 -5.13
CA ALA A 64 -4.95 -2.02 -4.60
C ALA A 64 -4.88 -2.21 -3.08
N VAL A 65 -3.66 -2.34 -2.54
CA VAL A 65 -3.42 -2.51 -1.11
C VAL A 65 -3.82 -1.26 -0.31
N LEU A 66 -3.47 -0.07 -0.81
CA LEU A 66 -3.85 1.19 -0.18
C LEU A 66 -5.36 1.41 -0.25
N TYR A 67 -6.00 1.15 -1.39
CA TYR A 67 -7.46 1.23 -1.52
C TYR A 67 -8.16 0.30 -0.53
N ARG A 68 -7.79 -0.99 -0.49
CA ARG A 68 -8.35 -1.96 0.47
C ARG A 68 -8.20 -1.51 1.91
N TRP A 69 -7.04 -0.95 2.25
CA TRP A 69 -6.80 -0.38 3.58
C TRP A 69 -7.69 0.82 3.88
N MET A 70 -7.78 1.77 2.95
CA MET A 70 -8.63 2.95 3.10
C MET A 70 -10.11 2.56 3.22
N ALA A 71 -10.59 1.67 2.36
CA ALA A 71 -11.97 1.18 2.38
C ALA A 71 -12.33 0.45 3.69
N ALA A 72 -11.37 -0.23 4.32
CA ALA A 72 -11.59 -0.97 5.57
C ALA A 72 -11.51 -0.10 6.83
N HIS A 73 -10.84 1.07 6.77
CA HIS A 73 -10.47 1.81 7.97
C HIS A 73 -10.82 3.30 7.96
N MET A 74 -11.14 3.87 6.81
CA MET A 74 -11.51 5.28 6.67
C MET A 74 -13.02 5.42 6.51
N PRO A 75 -13.62 6.54 6.94
CA PRO A 75 -15.03 6.82 6.67
C PRO A 75 -15.34 6.77 5.17
N ALA A 76 -16.50 6.24 4.80
CA ALA A 76 -16.95 6.20 3.40
C ALA A 76 -17.06 7.58 2.75
N SER A 77 -17.22 8.65 3.56
CA SER A 77 -17.22 10.05 3.14
C SER A 77 -15.84 10.65 2.84
N THR A 78 -14.76 9.91 3.13
CA THR A 78 -13.38 10.36 2.91
C THR A 78 -13.13 10.69 1.45
N GLN A 79 -12.50 11.83 1.18
CA GLN A 79 -12.11 12.27 -0.16
C GLN A 79 -10.73 11.73 -0.52
N ALA A 80 -10.68 10.64 -1.29
CA ALA A 80 -9.43 10.04 -1.75
C ALA A 80 -8.89 10.76 -3.00
N PHE A 81 -7.60 11.04 -3.01
CA PHE A 81 -6.85 11.47 -4.18
C PHE A 81 -6.75 10.32 -5.18
N CYS A 82 -7.24 10.59 -6.39
CA CYS A 82 -7.36 9.61 -7.46
C CYS A 82 -6.81 10.16 -8.78
N ILE A 83 -6.20 9.28 -9.56
CA ILE A 83 -5.92 9.46 -10.98
C ILE A 83 -6.97 8.66 -11.73
N GLU A 84 -7.76 9.34 -12.56
CA GLU A 84 -8.66 8.67 -13.50
C GLU A 84 -7.81 8.14 -14.66
N PHE A 85 -7.80 6.82 -14.80
CA PHE A 85 -7.12 6.14 -15.87
C PHE A 85 -8.01 6.21 -17.11
N ASN A 86 -7.44 6.74 -18.20
CA ASN A 86 -8.05 7.05 -19.50
C ASN A 86 -9.43 6.41 -19.75
N LYS A 87 -10.43 7.23 -20.12
CA LYS A 87 -11.80 6.77 -20.43
C LYS A 87 -11.85 5.68 -21.51
N SER A 88 -10.88 5.64 -22.43
CA SER A 88 -10.69 4.56 -23.40
C SER A 88 -9.57 3.62 -22.99
N TYR A 89 -9.83 2.76 -22.00
CA TYR A 89 -8.90 1.72 -21.57
C TYR A 89 -9.25 0.35 -22.17
N SER A 90 -8.23 -0.44 -22.49
CA SER A 90 -8.40 -1.86 -22.78
C SER A 90 -8.19 -2.71 -21.52
N ARG A 91 -8.62 -3.98 -21.57
CA ARG A 91 -8.28 -4.96 -20.52
C ARG A 91 -6.77 -5.12 -20.39
N GLU A 92 -6.04 -5.04 -21.51
CA GLU A 92 -4.59 -5.14 -21.53
C GLU A 92 -3.94 -3.97 -20.75
N ASP A 93 -4.47 -2.76 -20.85
CA ASP A 93 -3.95 -1.60 -20.13
C ASP A 93 -4.11 -1.75 -18.62
N ILE A 94 -5.26 -2.28 -18.15
CA ILE A 94 -5.48 -2.59 -16.73
C ILE A 94 -4.47 -3.63 -16.24
N ARG A 95 -4.22 -4.68 -17.04
CA ARG A 95 -3.23 -5.72 -16.70
C ARG A 95 -1.81 -5.15 -16.66
N LYS A 96 -1.44 -4.30 -17.61
CA LYS A 96 -0.15 -3.58 -17.59
C LYS A 96 -0.02 -2.73 -16.34
N GLN A 97 -1.07 -1.99 -15.96
CA GLN A 97 -1.06 -1.18 -14.74
C GLN A 97 -0.81 -2.04 -13.49
N PHE A 98 -1.47 -3.19 -13.37
CA PHE A 98 -1.22 -4.15 -12.28
C PHE A 98 0.26 -4.60 -12.25
N LEU A 99 0.80 -4.98 -13.40
CA LEU A 99 2.18 -5.46 -13.51
C LEU A 99 3.20 -4.35 -13.20
N ILE A 100 2.95 -3.12 -13.63
CA ILE A 100 3.80 -1.96 -13.30
C ILE A 100 3.93 -1.81 -11.79
N GLU A 101 2.82 -1.89 -11.04
CA GLU A 101 2.88 -1.76 -9.59
C GLU A 101 3.62 -2.91 -8.91
N ARG A 102 3.47 -4.14 -9.43
CA ARG A 102 4.09 -5.33 -8.84
C ARG A 102 5.57 -5.49 -9.19
N LEU A 103 6.00 -5.04 -10.37
CA LEU A 103 7.36 -5.24 -10.87
C LEU A 103 8.22 -3.98 -10.71
N VAL A 104 7.70 -2.82 -11.10
CA VAL A 104 8.48 -1.58 -11.13
C VAL A 104 8.54 -0.93 -9.76
N GLY A 105 7.42 -0.89 -9.03
CA GLY A 105 7.36 -0.30 -7.68
C GLY A 105 8.45 -0.83 -6.73
N PRO A 106 8.52 -2.15 -6.50
CA PRO A 106 9.56 -2.74 -5.65
C PRO A 106 10.98 -2.50 -6.19
N ALA A 107 11.16 -2.47 -7.51
CA ALA A 107 12.47 -2.22 -8.13
C ALA A 107 12.97 -0.78 -7.91
N LEU A 108 12.06 0.20 -7.90
CA LEU A 108 12.38 1.61 -7.65
C LEU A 108 12.61 1.91 -6.16
N PHE A 109 11.94 1.19 -5.27
CA PHE A 109 11.99 1.40 -3.82
C PHE A 109 12.54 0.19 -3.06
N GLN A 110 13.69 -0.33 -3.53
CA GLN A 110 14.32 -1.48 -2.89
C GLN A 110 14.77 -1.12 -1.46
N THR A 111 14.28 -1.88 -0.49
CA THR A 111 14.71 -1.78 0.90
C THR A 111 15.52 -3.03 1.28
N ARG A 112 16.77 -2.83 1.67
CA ARG A 112 17.69 -3.89 2.10
C ARG A 112 17.52 -4.21 3.59
N PRO A 113 17.86 -5.43 4.05
CA PRO A 113 17.72 -5.80 5.47
C PRO A 113 18.40 -4.84 6.46
N GLN A 114 19.57 -4.30 6.10
CA GLN A 114 20.29 -3.33 6.93
C GLN A 114 19.56 -1.97 6.97
N GLN A 115 18.96 -1.55 5.86
CA GLN A 115 18.17 -0.31 5.82
C GLN A 115 16.92 -0.43 6.70
N VAL A 116 16.27 -1.60 6.74
CA VAL A 116 15.15 -1.82 7.66
C VAL A 116 15.57 -1.66 9.12
N LYS A 117 16.77 -2.11 9.50
CA LYS A 117 17.29 -1.92 10.86
C LYS A 117 17.45 -0.43 11.18
N VAL A 118 18.11 0.32 10.29
CA VAL A 118 18.31 1.77 10.46
C VAL A 118 16.97 2.51 10.55
N LEU A 119 15.99 2.13 9.71
CA LEU A 119 14.64 2.68 9.75
C LEU A 119 13.94 2.35 11.07
N TYR A 120 14.06 1.13 11.57
CA TYR A 120 13.49 0.72 12.86
C TYR A 120 14.05 1.55 14.01
N GLU A 121 15.36 1.73 14.09
CA GLU A 121 16.02 2.55 15.11
C GLU A 121 15.56 4.02 15.01
N LEU A 122 15.51 4.58 13.79
CA LEU A 122 15.06 5.94 13.55
C LEU A 122 13.64 6.17 14.07
N VAL A 123 12.67 5.35 13.65
CA VAL A 123 11.26 5.54 14.01
C VAL A 123 10.98 5.21 15.48
N SER A 124 11.73 4.27 16.07
CA SER A 124 11.60 3.92 17.49
C SER A 124 12.04 5.10 18.39
N ASN A 125 13.06 5.84 17.97
CA ASN A 125 13.59 7.00 18.69
C ASN A 125 12.86 8.31 18.35
N ASN A 126 12.02 8.34 17.31
CA ASN A 126 11.38 9.58 16.81
C ASN A 126 9.87 9.39 16.57
N LYS A 127 9.10 9.26 17.65
CA LYS A 127 7.63 9.06 17.59
C LYS A 127 6.88 10.20 16.90
N SER A 128 7.44 11.41 16.85
CA SER A 128 6.85 12.54 16.11
C SER A 128 6.96 12.39 14.60
N LEU A 129 7.99 11.68 14.11
CA LEU A 129 8.21 11.43 12.67
C LEU A 129 7.28 10.32 12.16
N TRP A 130 7.14 9.25 12.94
CA TRP A 130 6.31 8.11 12.58
C TRP A 130 5.52 7.63 13.81
N PRO A 131 4.18 7.75 13.80
CA PRO A 131 3.36 7.52 15.00
C PRO A 131 3.15 6.03 15.32
N ASN A 132 3.28 5.14 14.32
CA ASN A 132 3.12 3.71 14.55
C ASN A 132 4.37 3.13 15.22
N GLN A 133 4.17 2.34 16.27
CA GLN A 133 5.25 1.65 16.96
C GLN A 133 5.30 0.19 16.50
N TYR A 134 6.43 -0.20 15.92
CA TYR A 134 6.67 -1.59 15.56
C TYR A 134 7.17 -2.35 16.78
N ARG A 135 6.63 -3.53 17.04
CA ARG A 135 6.98 -4.35 18.22
C ARG A 135 8.45 -4.78 18.26
N SER A 136 9.10 -4.89 17.10
CA SER A 136 10.51 -5.29 16.96
C SER A 136 11.03 -5.00 15.56
N TYR A 137 12.35 -5.08 15.37
CA TYR A 137 12.97 -5.09 14.05
C TYR A 137 12.42 -6.21 13.14
N ALA A 138 12.20 -7.40 13.70
CA ALA A 138 11.63 -8.52 12.96
C ALA A 138 10.18 -8.25 12.53
N HIS A 139 9.43 -7.53 13.37
CA HIS A 139 8.08 -7.08 13.02
C HIS A 139 8.11 -6.11 11.83
N LEU A 140 8.93 -5.05 11.87
CA LEU A 140 9.06 -4.12 10.73
C LEU A 140 9.57 -4.83 9.45
N SER A 141 10.54 -5.73 9.58
CA SER A 141 11.06 -6.53 8.45
C SER A 141 9.96 -7.32 7.76
N LYS A 142 9.12 -8.01 8.54
CA LYS A 142 7.97 -8.74 8.01
C LYS A 142 7.00 -7.80 7.28
N MET A 143 6.69 -6.64 7.88
CA MET A 143 5.76 -5.68 7.31
C MET A 143 6.25 -5.03 6.00
N THR A 144 7.57 -4.90 5.84
CA THR A 144 8.20 -4.35 4.62
C THR A 144 8.54 -5.41 3.58
N GLY A 145 8.23 -6.69 3.83
CA GLY A 145 8.56 -7.79 2.91
C GLY A 145 10.05 -8.12 2.84
N VAL A 146 10.83 -7.69 3.82
CA VAL A 146 12.29 -7.88 3.87
C VAL A 146 12.64 -8.97 4.88
N LYS A 147 13.55 -9.87 4.52
CA LYS A 147 14.03 -10.90 5.44
C LYS A 147 14.89 -10.28 6.55
N PRO A 148 14.59 -10.52 7.83
CA PRO A 148 15.41 -9.99 8.92
C PRO A 148 16.81 -10.61 8.93
N ILE A 149 17.81 -9.83 9.33
CA ILE A 149 19.19 -10.29 9.51
C ILE A 149 19.26 -11.28 10.69
N LYS A 150 19.86 -12.46 10.47
CA LYS A 150 20.10 -13.44 11.53
C LYS A 150 21.07 -12.89 12.58
N GLY A 151 20.82 -13.19 13.85
CA GLY A 151 21.70 -12.77 14.94
C GLY A 151 21.46 -11.34 15.44
N ILE A 152 20.41 -10.66 14.97
CA ILE A 152 19.97 -9.38 15.52
C ILE A 152 18.88 -9.64 16.58
N LYS A 153 19.05 -9.05 17.77
CA LYS A 153 18.07 -9.06 18.87
C LYS A 153 16.79 -8.31 18.45
N PRO A 154 15.63 -8.57 19.08
CA PRO A 154 14.36 -7.90 18.72
C PRO A 154 14.41 -6.36 18.74
N ASN A 155 15.29 -5.78 19.57
CA ASN A 155 15.54 -4.34 19.67
C ASN A 155 16.46 -3.76 18.57
N GLY A 156 17.00 -4.58 17.66
CA GLY A 156 17.89 -4.13 16.58
C GLY A 156 19.39 -4.30 16.86
N GLU A 157 19.79 -4.69 18.07
CA GLU A 157 21.21 -4.87 18.43
C GLU A 157 21.78 -6.21 17.93
N TYR A 158 23.10 -6.28 17.71
CA TYR A 158 23.75 -7.55 17.44
C TYR A 158 23.75 -8.44 18.70
N ARG A 159 23.60 -9.75 18.51
CA ARG A 159 23.76 -10.75 19.57
C ARG A 159 25.19 -10.78 20.08
#